data_AF-A0A834A546-F1
#
_entry.id   AF-A0A834A546-F1
#
_cell.length_a   1.000
_cell.length_b   1.000
_cell.length_c   1.000
_cell.angle_alpha   90.00
_cell.angle_beta   90.00
_cell.angle_gamma   90.00
#
_symmetry.space_group_name_H-M   'P 1'
#
loop_
_entity.id
_entity.type
_entity.pdbx_description
1 polymer ?
#
loop_
_entity_poly.entity_id
_entity_poly.type
_entity_poly.pdbx_seq_one_letter_code
_entity_poly.pdbx_strand_id
1 'polypeptide(L)'
;MRTYESWTPEQISKNGNIHRAHALFSFAWFHAACQERRNYIPQGWTKFYEFSLSDLRAGYNIIDRLFDGTKDVQWEFVHGLLENAIYGGRIDNYFDLRVLQSYLKQFFNSSIIDVLNQRNKKSVFPYSLSLPKSCSILDYRAVIEKLPEDDKPSFFGLPANIARSSQRMISSQVISQLRILGRSVTAGCKFDREIWSNELSPVLNLWKKLNQNSNLIHQKVSPPSDRQGSPILSFITLEQFNAIRLVQSVHQSLAALSKVIRGTTLLSSEVQKLASALLNQKCPLIWQSKWEGPEDPLQYLRGLVSRALAIQSWVEKAEIQALLSDTLDLSELFHPDTFLNALRQETARAMGCSVDSLKFVASWKGRLQEAKLQIKVSGLLLEGCSFDGNRLSENQHDSPSVSSVLPCFMGWIPQGAYGPYSPEECVSLPVYTSAERDRVVTNIDVPCGGDQDQWIQCGAALFLKNQ
;
A
#
# COMPACT_ATOMS: atom_id res chain seq x y z
N MET A 1 18.59 12.27 -21.34
CA MET A 1 19.91 12.52 -21.98
C MET A 1 20.92 11.40 -21.77
N ARG A 2 21.30 11.03 -20.53
CA ARG A 2 22.33 10.01 -20.23
C ARG A 2 22.22 8.70 -21.04
N THR A 3 21.02 8.16 -21.24
CA THR A 3 20.80 6.95 -22.06
C THR A 3 21.30 7.12 -23.49
N TYR A 4 20.97 8.23 -24.15
CA TYR A 4 21.37 8.55 -25.53
C TYR A 4 22.81 9.06 -25.67
N GLU A 5 23.46 9.42 -24.56
CA GLU A 5 24.91 9.64 -24.52
C GLU A 5 25.68 8.32 -24.45
N SER A 6 25.10 7.31 -23.78
CA SER A 6 25.71 5.98 -23.66
C SER A 6 25.59 5.13 -24.93
N TRP A 7 24.59 5.40 -25.77
CA TRP A 7 24.36 4.70 -27.03
C TRP A 7 25.15 5.33 -28.17
N THR A 8 25.70 4.49 -29.04
CA THR A 8 26.43 4.96 -30.22
C THR A 8 25.48 5.28 -31.38
N PRO A 9 25.85 6.19 -32.30
CA PRO A 9 25.03 6.47 -33.48
C PRO A 9 24.73 5.21 -34.32
N GLU A 10 25.72 4.33 -34.44
CA GLU A 10 25.65 3.06 -35.18
C GLU A 10 24.65 2.07 -34.56
N GLN A 11 24.53 2.04 -33.23
CA GLN A 11 23.55 1.20 -32.54
C GLN A 11 22.11 1.61 -32.87
N ILE A 12 21.86 2.89 -33.11
CA ILE A 12 20.53 3.42 -33.41
C ILE A 12 20.23 3.36 -34.92
N SER A 13 21.20 3.70 -35.76
CA SER A 13 21.01 3.79 -37.23
C SER A 13 21.12 2.45 -37.98
N LYS A 14 21.32 1.33 -37.27
CA LYS A 14 21.45 -0.02 -37.84
C LYS A 14 20.35 -0.33 -38.87
N ASN A 15 20.78 -0.67 -40.09
CA ASN A 15 19.94 -1.00 -41.25
C ASN A 15 18.92 0.08 -41.67
N GLY A 16 19.03 1.31 -41.16
CA GLY A 16 18.06 2.39 -41.45
C GLY A 16 16.63 2.07 -41.00
N ASN A 17 16.43 1.12 -40.09
CA ASN A 17 15.10 0.69 -39.68
C ASN A 17 14.49 1.66 -38.66
N ILE A 18 13.58 2.52 -39.13
CA ILE A 18 12.89 3.53 -38.32
C ILE A 18 12.07 2.88 -37.20
N HIS A 19 11.39 1.76 -37.48
CA HIS A 19 10.56 1.06 -36.49
C HIS A 19 11.39 0.50 -35.33
N ARG A 20 12.61 0.00 -35.63
CA ARG A 20 13.57 -0.42 -34.60
C ARG A 20 14.02 0.76 -33.75
N ALA A 21 14.36 1.90 -34.37
CA ALA A 21 14.77 3.09 -33.64
C ALA A 21 13.64 3.66 -32.75
N HIS A 22 12.38 3.62 -33.20
CA HIS A 22 11.21 3.95 -32.37
C HIS A 22 11.01 3.00 -31.19
N ALA A 23 11.19 1.69 -31.39
CA ALA A 23 11.11 0.71 -30.31
C ALA A 23 12.21 0.93 -29.26
N LEU A 24 13.44 1.25 -29.70
CA LEU A 24 14.54 1.59 -28.81
C LEU A 24 14.28 2.89 -28.03
N PHE A 25 13.71 3.92 -28.66
CA PHE A 25 13.28 5.12 -27.95
C PHE A 25 12.20 4.83 -26.92
N SER A 26 11.21 4.01 -27.28
CA SER A 26 10.13 3.59 -26.37
C SER A 26 10.68 2.83 -25.15
N PHE A 27 11.68 1.98 -25.36
CA PHE A 27 12.37 1.29 -24.27
C PHE A 27 13.23 2.21 -23.41
N ALA A 28 13.94 3.17 -24.00
CA ALA A 28 14.67 4.18 -23.25
C ALA A 28 13.72 5.02 -22.37
N TRP A 29 12.55 5.38 -22.90
CA TRP A 29 11.50 6.06 -22.15
C TRP A 29 10.93 5.20 -21.04
N PHE A 30 10.58 3.94 -21.32
CA PHE A 30 10.13 2.97 -20.33
C PHE A 30 11.13 2.83 -19.17
N HIS A 31 12.42 2.66 -19.48
CA HIS A 31 13.47 2.54 -18.47
C HIS A 31 13.55 3.80 -17.59
N ALA A 32 13.53 5.00 -18.22
CA ALA A 32 13.52 6.26 -17.50
C ALA A 32 12.27 6.40 -16.62
N ALA A 33 11.09 6.05 -17.14
CA ALA A 33 9.84 6.14 -16.39
C ALA A 33 9.82 5.18 -15.17
N CYS A 34 10.33 3.95 -15.31
CA CYS A 34 10.49 3.03 -14.18
C CYS A 34 11.46 3.58 -13.12
N GLN A 35 12.52 4.26 -13.55
CA GLN A 35 13.52 4.87 -12.67
C GLN A 35 12.97 6.10 -11.93
N GLU A 36 12.34 7.05 -12.63
CA GLU A 36 11.83 8.29 -12.03
C GLU A 36 10.60 8.03 -11.15
N ARG A 37 9.81 7.00 -11.44
CA ARG A 37 8.70 6.57 -10.58
C ARG A 37 9.14 6.21 -9.14
N ARG A 38 10.41 5.89 -8.92
CA ARG A 38 11.00 5.64 -7.59
C ARG A 38 11.03 6.88 -6.69
N ASN A 39 10.90 8.08 -7.25
CA ASN A 39 10.82 9.32 -6.46
C ASN A 39 9.50 9.43 -5.67
N TYR A 40 8.52 8.55 -5.95
CA TYR A 40 7.18 8.59 -5.37
C TYR A 40 6.85 7.33 -4.54
N ILE A 41 7.78 6.82 -3.74
CA ILE A 41 7.53 5.67 -2.84
C ILE A 41 6.65 6.11 -1.64
N PRO A 42 5.62 5.34 -1.23
CA PRO A 42 5.28 3.98 -1.69
C PRO A 42 4.20 3.91 -2.81
N GLN A 43 3.78 5.05 -3.38
CA GLN A 43 2.66 5.09 -4.32
C GLN A 43 3.05 4.72 -5.76
N GLY A 44 4.23 5.14 -6.21
CA GLY A 44 4.82 4.77 -7.48
C GLY A 44 5.25 3.30 -7.49
N TRP A 45 6.10 2.95 -6.53
CA TRP A 45 6.53 1.59 -6.22
C TRP A 45 6.39 1.36 -4.72
N THR A 46 6.05 0.15 -4.28
CA THR A 46 5.95 -0.14 -2.84
C THR A 46 7.29 0.06 -2.14
N LYS A 47 8.41 -0.26 -2.83
CA LYS A 47 9.77 -0.10 -2.32
C LYS A 47 10.76 0.31 -3.39
N PHE A 48 11.99 0.60 -2.96
CA PHE A 48 13.06 0.97 -3.88
C PHE A 48 13.56 -0.26 -4.65
N TYR A 49 13.35 -0.24 -5.97
CA TYR A 49 13.89 -1.24 -6.90
C TYR A 49 15.09 -0.66 -7.67
N GLU A 50 16.21 -1.38 -7.65
CA GLU A 50 17.42 -0.95 -8.35
C GLU A 50 17.39 -1.37 -9.83
N PHE A 51 16.79 -0.52 -10.66
CA PHE A 51 16.89 -0.63 -12.12
C PHE A 51 18.21 -0.03 -12.61
N SER A 52 19.07 -0.88 -13.15
CA SER A 52 20.46 -0.61 -13.45
C SER A 52 20.73 -0.44 -14.95
N LEU A 53 21.91 0.08 -15.30
CA LEU A 53 22.32 0.21 -16.71
C LEU A 53 22.56 -1.15 -17.39
N SER A 54 22.84 -2.22 -16.63
CA SER A 54 22.94 -3.56 -17.21
C SER A 54 21.58 -4.06 -17.70
N ASP A 55 20.49 -3.72 -17.01
CA ASP A 55 19.11 -4.03 -17.44
C ASP A 55 18.78 -3.32 -18.76
N LEU A 56 19.16 -2.05 -18.86
CA LEU A 56 19.04 -1.27 -20.09
C LEU A 56 19.83 -1.91 -21.24
N ARG A 57 21.07 -2.34 -21.01
CA ARG A 57 21.88 -3.03 -22.04
C ARG A 57 21.28 -4.38 -22.43
N ALA A 58 20.77 -5.14 -21.46
CA ALA A 58 20.13 -6.43 -21.71
C ALA A 58 18.84 -6.26 -22.54
N GLY A 59 17.99 -5.29 -22.19
CA GLY A 59 16.79 -4.98 -22.97
C GLY A 59 17.10 -4.45 -24.37
N TYR A 60 18.17 -3.64 -24.54
CA TYR A 60 18.66 -3.27 -25.87
C TYR A 60 18.98 -4.50 -26.72
N ASN A 61 19.71 -5.47 -26.17
CA ASN A 61 20.06 -6.71 -26.89
C ASN A 61 18.84 -7.55 -27.26
N ILE A 62 17.81 -7.57 -26.40
CA ILE A 62 16.55 -8.26 -26.69
C ILE A 62 15.85 -7.60 -27.89
N ILE A 63 15.71 -6.28 -27.86
CA ILE A 63 15.09 -5.52 -28.96
C ILE A 63 15.91 -5.68 -30.24
N ASP A 64 17.25 -5.61 -30.18
CA ASP A 64 18.11 -5.75 -31.34
C ASP A 64 17.93 -7.13 -32.02
N ARG A 65 17.90 -8.20 -31.23
CA ARG A 65 17.68 -9.56 -31.76
C ARG A 65 16.29 -9.77 -32.37
N LEU A 66 15.27 -9.17 -31.77
CA LEU A 66 13.89 -9.23 -32.27
C LEU A 66 13.76 -8.60 -33.66
N PHE A 67 14.41 -7.46 -33.89
CA PHE A 67 14.38 -6.77 -35.17
C PHE A 67 15.38 -7.30 -36.21
N ASP A 68 16.37 -8.11 -35.80
CA ASP A 68 17.30 -8.80 -36.71
C ASP A 68 16.71 -10.12 -37.28
N GLY A 69 15.81 -10.78 -36.54
CA GLY A 69 15.36 -12.15 -36.84
C GLY A 69 14.04 -12.31 -37.61
N THR A 70 13.10 -11.37 -37.50
CA THR A 70 11.72 -11.54 -38.01
C THR A 70 11.14 -10.24 -38.58
N LYS A 71 10.30 -10.34 -39.63
CA LYS A 71 9.59 -9.18 -40.23
C LYS A 71 8.44 -8.66 -39.35
N ASP A 72 7.83 -9.52 -38.55
CA ASP A 72 6.73 -9.18 -37.63
C ASP A 72 7.19 -9.31 -36.18
N VAL A 73 7.09 -8.21 -35.42
CA VAL A 73 7.50 -8.15 -34.01
C VAL A 73 6.36 -8.64 -33.13
N GLN A 74 6.60 -9.71 -32.37
CA GLN A 74 5.66 -10.23 -31.37
C GLN A 74 5.86 -9.50 -30.04
N TRP A 75 5.00 -8.52 -29.76
CA TRP A 75 5.10 -7.68 -28.56
C TRP A 75 4.88 -8.45 -27.26
N GLU A 76 4.03 -9.48 -27.28
CA GLU A 76 3.77 -10.34 -26.12
C GLU A 76 5.06 -11.04 -25.66
N PHE A 77 5.93 -11.42 -26.60
CA PHE A 77 7.22 -12.03 -26.28
C PHE A 77 8.18 -11.01 -25.64
N VAL A 78 8.15 -9.75 -26.12
CA VAL A 78 8.92 -8.65 -25.51
C VAL A 78 8.45 -8.40 -24.09
N HIS A 79 7.13 -8.36 -23.86
CA HIS A 79 6.56 -8.21 -22.52
C HIS A 79 7.04 -9.34 -21.61
N GLY A 80 6.88 -10.59 -22.03
CA GLY A 80 7.27 -11.76 -21.23
C GLY A 80 8.76 -11.81 -20.92
N LEU A 81 9.64 -11.43 -21.86
CA LEU A 81 11.08 -11.38 -21.61
C LEU A 81 11.48 -10.23 -20.67
N LEU A 82 10.98 -9.02 -20.91
CA LEU A 82 11.31 -7.87 -20.08
C LEU A 82 10.74 -8.04 -18.66
N GLU A 83 9.54 -8.59 -18.53
CA GLU A 83 8.92 -8.92 -17.26
C GLU A 83 9.69 -10.04 -16.56
N ASN A 84 9.76 -11.24 -17.12
CA ASN A 84 10.25 -12.40 -16.37
C ASN A 84 11.78 -12.46 -16.22
N ALA A 85 12.53 -11.96 -17.21
CA ALA A 85 13.99 -12.12 -17.22
C ALA A 85 14.75 -10.88 -16.76
N ILE A 86 14.22 -9.67 -17.00
CA ILE A 86 14.96 -8.42 -16.77
C ILE A 86 14.45 -7.66 -15.54
N TYR A 87 13.21 -7.18 -15.55
CA TYR A 87 12.70 -6.26 -14.54
C TYR A 87 11.98 -6.98 -13.38
N GLY A 88 11.18 -8.00 -13.68
CA GLY A 88 10.35 -8.70 -12.70
C GLY A 88 11.13 -9.55 -11.71
N GLY A 89 12.35 -10.00 -12.03
CA GLY A 89 13.22 -10.70 -11.08
C GLY A 89 13.57 -9.89 -9.82
N ARG A 90 13.35 -8.57 -9.85
CA ARG A 90 13.53 -7.66 -8.69
C ARG A 90 12.24 -7.39 -7.94
N ILE A 91 11.09 -7.63 -8.57
CA ILE A 91 9.77 -7.26 -8.06
C ILE A 91 9.14 -8.50 -7.44
N ASP A 92 8.99 -8.47 -6.12
CA ASP A 92 8.34 -9.50 -5.31
C ASP A 92 6.90 -9.14 -4.92
N ASN A 93 6.53 -7.85 -5.01
CA ASN A 93 5.17 -7.42 -4.74
C ASN A 93 4.29 -7.58 -5.99
N TYR A 94 3.18 -8.30 -5.82
CA TYR A 94 2.22 -8.55 -6.90
C TYR A 94 1.63 -7.27 -7.53
N PHE A 95 1.36 -6.24 -6.73
CA PHE A 95 0.78 -4.98 -7.23
C PHE A 95 1.80 -4.17 -8.05
N ASP A 96 3.06 -4.17 -7.62
CA ASP A 96 4.14 -3.58 -8.39
C ASP A 96 4.34 -4.33 -9.72
N LEU A 97 4.24 -5.67 -9.72
CA LEU A 97 4.28 -6.45 -10.96
C LEU A 97 3.16 -6.05 -11.93
N ARG A 98 1.94 -5.79 -11.43
CA ARG A 98 0.82 -5.30 -12.26
C ARG A 98 1.12 -3.92 -12.87
N VAL A 99 1.78 -3.02 -12.13
CA VAL A 99 2.23 -1.72 -12.66
C VAL A 99 3.26 -1.93 -13.78
N LEU A 100 4.24 -2.82 -13.58
CA LEU A 100 5.22 -3.17 -14.60
C LEU A 100 4.54 -3.71 -15.87
N GLN A 101 3.60 -4.64 -15.73
CA GLN A 101 2.83 -5.21 -16.84
C GLN A 101 2.05 -4.13 -17.60
N SER A 102 1.41 -3.22 -16.88
CA SER A 102 0.67 -2.09 -17.47
C SER A 102 1.59 -1.19 -18.30
N TYR A 103 2.78 -0.86 -17.77
CA TYR A 103 3.79 -0.10 -18.49
C TYR A 103 4.28 -0.85 -19.74
N LEU A 104 4.56 -2.14 -19.64
CA LEU A 104 5.00 -2.94 -20.78
C LEU A 104 3.94 -2.95 -21.90
N LYS A 105 2.66 -3.12 -21.57
CA LYS A 105 1.56 -3.04 -22.54
C LYS A 105 1.41 -1.66 -23.17
N GLN A 106 1.61 -0.60 -22.38
CA GLN A 106 1.57 0.78 -22.86
C GLN A 106 2.73 1.08 -23.82
N PHE A 107 3.97 0.76 -23.44
CA PHE A 107 5.20 1.14 -24.15
C PHE A 107 5.67 0.14 -25.21
N PHE A 108 5.01 -1.01 -25.35
CA PHE A 108 5.33 -2.00 -26.37
C PHE A 108 4.06 -2.55 -27.00
N ASN A 109 3.56 -1.86 -28.01
CA ASN A 109 2.39 -2.29 -28.78
C ASN A 109 2.56 -1.90 -30.26
N SER A 110 1.72 -2.46 -31.13
CA SER A 110 1.76 -2.18 -32.57
C SER A 110 1.56 -0.70 -32.91
N SER A 111 0.84 0.05 -32.06
CA SER A 111 0.59 1.47 -32.29
C SER A 111 1.84 2.36 -32.21
N ILE A 112 2.91 1.88 -31.59
CA ILE A 112 4.22 2.55 -31.50
C ILE A 112 5.01 2.45 -32.80
N ILE A 113 4.84 1.36 -33.53
CA ILE A 113 5.44 1.18 -34.86
C ILE A 113 4.63 1.94 -35.91
N ASP A 114 3.30 2.04 -35.73
CA ASP A 114 2.35 2.71 -36.61
C ASP A 114 2.22 4.24 -36.37
N VAL A 115 3.22 4.88 -35.78
CA VAL A 115 3.23 6.33 -35.47
C VAL A 115 2.97 7.20 -36.71
N LEU A 116 3.22 6.68 -37.91
CA LEU A 116 2.90 7.33 -39.19
C LEU A 116 1.39 7.50 -39.47
N ASN A 117 0.52 6.70 -38.85
CA ASN A 117 -0.94 6.69 -39.08
C ASN A 117 -1.78 7.25 -37.91
N GLN A 118 -1.16 7.84 -36.88
CA GLN A 118 -1.86 8.32 -35.67
C GLN A 118 -2.63 9.65 -35.88
N ARG A 119 -3.66 9.65 -36.72
CA ARG A 119 -4.59 10.79 -36.79
C ARG A 119 -5.68 10.80 -35.71
N ASN A 120 -5.95 9.68 -35.02
CA ASN A 120 -7.11 9.55 -34.11
C ASN A 120 -6.91 8.62 -32.87
N LYS A 121 -5.69 8.29 -32.45
CA LYS A 121 -5.44 7.46 -31.25
C LYS A 121 -4.67 8.26 -30.19
N LYS A 122 -5.01 8.06 -28.90
CA LYS A 122 -4.25 8.63 -27.76
C LYS A 122 -2.77 8.25 -27.94
N SER A 123 -1.89 9.25 -28.00
CA SER A 123 -0.44 9.05 -28.13
C SER A 123 0.07 8.18 -26.97
N VAL A 124 0.93 7.20 -27.27
CA VAL A 124 1.60 6.35 -26.27
C VAL A 124 2.45 7.19 -25.30
N PHE A 125 3.03 8.27 -25.81
CA PHE A 125 3.81 9.22 -25.02
C PHE A 125 2.95 10.37 -24.53
N PRO A 126 3.23 10.89 -23.31
CA PRO A 126 2.67 12.15 -22.86
C PRO A 126 2.99 13.27 -23.86
N TYR A 127 2.11 14.26 -23.98
CA TYR A 127 2.36 15.51 -24.75
C TYR A 127 2.41 15.42 -26.28
N SER A 128 1.70 14.49 -26.94
CA SER A 128 1.69 14.40 -28.42
C SER A 128 3.11 14.43 -29.00
N LEU A 129 4.04 13.77 -28.31
CA LEU A 129 5.45 13.78 -28.66
C LEU A 129 5.61 13.13 -30.03
N SER A 130 5.94 13.92 -31.05
CA SER A 130 6.15 13.40 -32.40
C SER A 130 7.52 12.74 -32.47
N LEU A 131 7.56 11.41 -32.57
CA LEU A 131 8.81 10.71 -32.81
C LEU A 131 9.42 11.12 -34.16
N PRO A 132 10.76 11.23 -34.27
CA PRO A 132 11.42 11.58 -35.52
C PRO A 132 11.10 10.57 -36.62
N LYS A 133 11.02 11.03 -37.88
CA LYS A 133 10.88 10.14 -39.06
C LYS A 133 12.24 9.64 -39.58
N SER A 134 13.31 9.89 -38.86
CA SER A 134 14.68 9.52 -39.23
C SER A 134 15.28 8.57 -38.20
N CYS A 135 16.35 7.88 -38.58
CA CYS A 135 17.17 7.08 -37.67
C CYS A 135 18.37 7.86 -37.11
N SER A 136 18.35 9.20 -37.21
CA SER A 136 19.42 10.06 -36.74
C SER A 136 19.38 10.18 -35.23
N ILE A 137 20.48 9.84 -34.56
CA ILE A 137 20.61 10.03 -33.10
C ILE A 137 20.41 11.49 -32.68
N LEU A 138 20.81 12.45 -33.52
CA LEU A 138 20.67 13.88 -33.22
C LEU A 138 19.20 14.29 -33.18
N ASP A 139 18.36 13.71 -34.03
CA ASP A 139 16.94 14.05 -34.07
C ASP A 139 16.22 13.54 -32.80
N TYR A 140 16.60 12.36 -32.30
CA TYR A 140 16.10 11.88 -31.01
C TYR A 140 16.59 12.72 -29.83
N ARG A 141 17.84 13.22 -29.86
CA ARG A 141 18.33 14.16 -28.84
C ARG A 141 17.56 15.48 -28.87
N ALA A 142 17.29 16.02 -30.05
CA ALA A 142 16.47 17.22 -30.22
C ALA A 142 15.02 17.03 -29.71
N VAL A 143 14.48 15.81 -29.73
CA VAL A 143 13.18 15.52 -29.10
C VAL A 143 13.28 15.57 -27.58
N ILE A 144 14.37 15.07 -27.00
CA ILE A 144 14.60 15.12 -25.54
C ILE A 144 14.80 16.57 -25.08
N GLU A 145 15.52 17.39 -25.84
CA GLU A 145 15.73 18.83 -25.53
C GLU A 145 14.45 19.67 -25.61
N LYS A 146 13.42 19.19 -26.31
CA LYS A 146 12.10 19.84 -26.35
C LYS A 146 11.21 19.49 -25.15
N LEU A 147 11.61 18.52 -24.32
CA LEU A 147 10.87 18.19 -23.11
C LEU A 147 10.97 19.35 -22.12
N PRO A 148 9.92 19.60 -21.33
CA PRO A 148 10.00 20.57 -20.25
C PRO A 148 11.04 20.13 -19.22
N GLU A 149 11.72 21.10 -18.60
CA GLU A 149 12.64 20.87 -17.47
C GLU A 149 11.90 20.32 -16.23
N ASP A 150 10.63 20.71 -16.06
CA ASP A 150 9.80 20.26 -14.95
C ASP A 150 9.00 18.99 -15.32
N ASP A 151 9.34 17.89 -14.64
CA ASP A 151 8.63 16.63 -14.77
C ASP A 151 7.23 16.69 -14.13
N LYS A 152 6.20 16.35 -14.91
CA LYS A 152 4.82 16.29 -14.42
C LYS A 152 4.44 14.86 -14.01
N PRO A 153 3.72 14.65 -12.90
CA PRO A 153 3.19 13.34 -12.49
C PRO A 153 2.45 12.56 -13.57
N SER A 154 1.72 13.29 -14.43
CA SER A 154 1.00 12.74 -15.58
C SER A 154 1.90 11.96 -16.54
N PHE A 155 3.21 12.24 -16.59
CA PHE A 155 4.15 11.53 -17.46
C PHE A 155 4.40 10.10 -17.00
N PHE A 156 4.15 9.86 -15.71
CA PHE A 156 4.31 8.57 -15.05
C PHE A 156 2.96 7.90 -14.78
N GLY A 157 1.84 8.42 -15.32
CA GLY A 157 0.50 7.93 -15.00
C GLY A 157 0.12 8.10 -13.52
N LEU A 158 0.80 8.99 -12.80
CA LEU A 158 0.53 9.30 -11.39
C LEU A 158 -0.46 10.48 -11.29
N PRO A 159 -1.28 10.52 -10.22
CA PRO A 159 -2.28 11.58 -10.06
C PRO A 159 -1.63 12.94 -9.82
N ALA A 160 -2.33 14.01 -10.18
CA ALA A 160 -1.80 15.38 -10.07
C ALA A 160 -1.49 15.81 -8.63
N ASN A 161 -2.19 15.23 -7.63
CA ASN A 161 -1.97 15.50 -6.22
C ASN A 161 -0.80 14.69 -5.60
N ILE A 162 -0.09 13.84 -6.39
CA ILE A 162 1.00 12.99 -5.89
C ILE A 162 2.11 13.80 -5.21
N ALA A 163 2.40 14.99 -5.72
CA ALA A 163 3.45 15.85 -5.18
C ALA A 163 3.17 16.19 -3.71
N ARG A 164 1.89 16.39 -3.34
CA ARG A 164 1.49 16.64 -1.95
C ARG A 164 1.66 15.39 -1.09
N SER A 165 1.24 14.21 -1.56
CA SER A 165 1.42 12.94 -0.84
C SER A 165 2.90 12.62 -0.63
N SER A 166 3.71 12.71 -1.69
CA SER A 166 5.15 12.46 -1.65
C SER A 166 5.86 13.48 -0.75
N GLN A 167 5.56 14.78 -0.89
CA GLN A 167 6.13 15.80 -0.01
C GLN A 167 5.77 15.55 1.46
N ARG A 168 4.54 15.12 1.77
CA ARG A 168 4.14 14.77 3.14
C ARG A 168 4.96 13.60 3.68
N MET A 169 5.18 12.56 2.89
CA MET A 169 5.97 11.39 3.28
C MET A 169 7.44 11.76 3.48
N ILE A 170 8.05 12.43 2.49
CA ILE A 170 9.44 12.92 2.55
C ILE A 170 9.63 13.87 3.72
N SER A 171 8.71 14.80 3.96
CA SER A 171 8.78 15.72 5.11
C SER A 171 8.78 14.96 6.43
N SER A 172 7.89 13.96 6.57
CA SER A 172 7.84 13.12 7.77
C SER A 172 9.16 12.36 7.97
N GLN A 173 9.72 11.79 6.90
CA GLN A 173 10.98 11.06 6.94
C GLN A 173 12.16 11.97 7.29
N VAL A 174 12.26 13.15 6.68
CA VAL A 174 13.31 14.15 6.96
C VAL A 174 13.19 14.65 8.39
N ILE A 175 11.98 14.96 8.87
CA ILE A 175 11.74 15.35 10.27
C ILE A 175 12.20 14.23 11.20
N SER A 176 11.87 12.98 10.90
CA SER A 176 12.32 11.81 11.68
C SER A 176 13.85 11.69 11.71
N GLN A 177 14.52 11.84 10.56
CA GLN A 177 15.98 11.79 10.46
C GLN A 177 16.66 12.95 11.21
N LEU A 178 16.17 14.19 11.04
CA LEU A 178 16.68 15.35 11.77
C LEU A 178 16.48 15.21 13.27
N ARG A 179 15.36 14.63 13.70
CA ARG A 179 15.06 14.34 15.11
C ARG A 179 16.03 13.32 15.70
N ILE A 180 16.46 12.33 14.92
CA ILE A 180 17.52 11.38 15.32
C ILE A 180 18.87 12.11 15.45
N LEU A 181 19.22 12.96 14.49
CA LEU A 181 20.49 13.71 14.50
C LEU A 181 20.59 14.75 15.62
N GLY A 182 19.48 15.40 15.98
CA GLY A 182 19.41 16.37 17.07
C GLY A 182 19.56 15.76 18.46
N ARG A 183 19.62 14.43 18.58
CA ARG A 183 19.75 13.72 19.85
C ARG A 183 21.15 13.14 19.97
N SER A 184 21.82 13.48 21.07
CA SER A 184 23.06 12.80 21.43
C SER A 184 22.76 11.33 21.70
N VAL A 185 23.35 10.43 20.90
CA VAL A 185 23.27 8.96 21.05
C VAL A 185 23.61 8.49 22.48
N THR A 186 24.28 9.33 23.27
CA THR A 186 24.60 9.04 24.67
C THR A 186 23.40 9.03 25.63
N ALA A 187 22.29 9.72 25.34
CA ALA A 187 21.11 9.78 26.21
C ALA A 187 20.34 8.45 26.33
N GLY A 188 20.39 7.61 25.28
CA GLY A 188 19.76 6.28 25.28
C GLY A 188 20.63 5.17 25.90
N CYS A 189 21.95 5.38 25.98
CA CYS A 189 22.91 4.37 26.45
C CYS A 189 23.38 4.58 27.89
N LYS A 190 23.42 5.84 28.38
CA LYS A 190 23.74 6.15 29.78
C LYS A 190 22.45 6.43 30.54
N PHE A 191 22.29 5.75 31.68
CA PHE A 191 21.18 6.01 32.58
C PHE A 191 21.40 7.38 33.24
N ASP A 192 20.60 8.35 32.84
CA ASP A 192 20.49 9.65 33.48
C ASP A 192 19.04 9.87 33.89
N ARG A 193 18.82 9.95 35.21
CA ARG A 193 17.47 10.01 35.79
C ARG A 193 16.73 11.28 35.38
N GLU A 194 17.42 12.40 35.24
CA GLU A 194 16.79 13.69 34.92
C GLU A 194 16.36 13.74 33.45
N ILE A 195 17.23 13.28 32.56
CA ILE A 195 16.93 13.18 31.12
C ILE A 195 15.77 12.23 30.89
N TRP A 196 15.80 11.04 31.50
CA TRP A 196 14.71 10.06 31.36
C TRP A 196 13.41 10.59 31.93
N SER A 197 13.46 11.31 33.06
CA SER A 197 12.27 11.94 33.64
C SER A 197 11.66 12.95 32.68
N ASN A 198 12.45 13.84 32.08
CA ASN A 198 11.93 14.91 31.23
C ASN A 198 11.39 14.37 29.88
N GLU A 199 12.16 13.51 29.20
CA GLU A 199 11.80 13.01 27.86
C GLU A 199 10.70 11.94 27.87
N LEU A 200 10.62 11.11 28.92
CA LEU A 200 9.64 10.01 29.00
C LEU A 200 8.36 10.40 29.75
N SER A 201 8.36 11.53 30.48
CA SER A 201 7.17 12.06 31.16
C SER A 201 5.96 12.25 30.24
N PRO A 202 6.08 12.78 29.01
CA PRO A 202 4.94 12.90 28.09
C PRO A 202 4.27 11.56 27.78
N VAL A 203 5.06 10.50 27.55
CA VAL A 203 4.56 9.14 27.27
C VAL A 203 3.80 8.60 28.49
N LEU A 204 4.38 8.73 29.69
CA LEU A 204 3.76 8.29 30.93
C LEU A 204 2.48 9.08 31.26
N ASN A 205 2.47 10.38 30.99
CA ASN A 205 1.30 11.25 31.21
C ASN A 205 0.18 10.92 30.22
N LEU A 206 0.50 10.65 28.95
CA LEU A 206 -0.46 10.18 27.97
C LEU A 206 -1.07 8.85 28.42
N TRP A 207 -0.24 7.89 28.83
CA TRP A 207 -0.71 6.58 29.30
C TRP A 207 -1.64 6.70 30.52
N LYS A 208 -1.33 7.60 31.46
CA LYS A 208 -2.22 7.89 32.59
C LYS A 208 -3.56 8.44 32.12
N LYS A 209 -3.56 9.45 31.24
CA LYS A 209 -4.79 10.08 30.72
C LYS A 209 -5.67 9.08 29.97
N LEU A 210 -5.06 8.25 29.11
CA LEU A 210 -5.79 7.24 28.33
C LEU A 210 -6.46 6.20 29.22
N ASN A 211 -5.82 5.83 30.34
CA ASN A 211 -6.32 4.78 31.22
C ASN A 211 -7.16 5.27 32.42
N GLN A 212 -7.27 6.58 32.66
CA GLN A 212 -7.97 7.15 33.82
C GLN A 212 -9.44 6.74 33.89
N ASN A 213 -10.08 6.55 32.74
CA ASN A 213 -11.51 6.23 32.66
C ASN A 213 -11.79 4.78 32.24
N SER A 214 -10.75 3.97 32.00
CA SER A 214 -10.90 2.63 31.46
C SER A 214 -10.45 1.56 32.46
N ASN A 215 -11.34 0.62 32.78
CA ASN A 215 -11.01 -0.52 33.64
C ASN A 215 -10.20 -1.63 32.93
N LEU A 216 -9.71 -1.37 31.71
CA LEU A 216 -8.98 -2.32 30.85
C LEU A 216 -7.80 -3.00 31.56
N ILE A 217 -7.04 -2.25 32.36
CA ILE A 217 -5.86 -2.76 33.07
C ILE A 217 -6.25 -3.80 34.12
N HIS A 218 -7.39 -3.60 34.79
CA HIS A 218 -7.85 -4.44 35.88
C HIS A 218 -8.82 -5.55 35.42
N GLN A 219 -9.22 -5.53 34.15
CA GLN A 219 -10.13 -6.51 33.60
C GLN A 219 -9.46 -7.89 33.57
N LYS A 220 -10.08 -8.86 34.24
CA LYS A 220 -9.69 -10.27 34.15
C LYS A 220 -10.53 -10.91 33.05
N VAL A 221 -9.89 -11.27 31.95
CA VAL A 221 -10.53 -12.01 30.87
C VAL A 221 -10.11 -13.46 30.98
N SER A 222 -11.10 -14.36 30.96
CA SER A 222 -10.86 -15.80 30.90
C SER A 222 -10.14 -16.14 29.59
N PRO A 223 -9.17 -17.08 29.60
CA PRO A 223 -8.61 -17.58 28.36
C PRO A 223 -9.73 -18.15 27.47
N PRO A 224 -9.68 -17.96 26.15
CA PRO A 224 -10.71 -18.44 25.24
C PRO A 224 -10.85 -19.96 25.37
N SER A 225 -12.09 -20.41 25.49
CA SER A 225 -12.42 -21.84 25.51
C SER A 225 -12.84 -22.29 24.12
N ASP A 226 -12.37 -23.45 23.66
CA ASP A 226 -12.69 -24.06 22.36
C ASP A 226 -14.19 -24.38 22.15
N ARG A 227 -15.06 -24.02 23.09
CA ARG A 227 -16.48 -24.43 23.14
C ARG A 227 -17.45 -23.43 22.52
N GLN A 228 -17.00 -22.31 21.97
CA GLN A 228 -17.92 -21.35 21.34
C GLN A 228 -18.33 -21.84 19.93
N GLY A 229 -19.65 -21.97 19.71
CA GLY A 229 -20.22 -22.55 18.49
C GLY A 229 -20.08 -21.67 17.23
N SER A 230 -20.02 -20.35 17.37
CA SER A 230 -19.80 -19.41 16.26
C SER A 230 -18.31 -19.04 16.14
N PRO A 231 -17.70 -19.16 14.94
CA PRO A 231 -16.32 -18.72 14.70
C PRO A 231 -16.10 -17.24 14.95
N ILE A 232 -17.11 -16.40 14.70
CA ILE A 232 -17.02 -14.95 14.92
C ILE A 232 -16.90 -14.63 16.41
N LEU A 233 -17.72 -15.28 17.25
CA LEU A 233 -17.63 -15.11 18.71
C LEU A 233 -16.27 -15.56 19.25
N SER A 234 -15.76 -16.69 18.75
CA SER A 234 -14.43 -17.19 19.12
C SER A 234 -13.34 -16.19 18.76
N PHE A 235 -13.41 -15.60 17.57
CA PHE A 235 -12.48 -14.55 17.15
C PHE A 235 -12.54 -13.33 18.07
N ILE A 236 -13.72 -12.80 18.35
CA ILE A 236 -13.89 -11.58 19.17
C ILE A 236 -13.40 -11.83 20.61
N THR A 237 -13.70 -12.99 21.18
CA THR A 237 -13.23 -13.38 22.53
C THR A 237 -11.69 -13.49 22.56
N LEU A 238 -11.09 -14.09 21.53
CA LEU A 238 -9.64 -14.19 21.40
C LEU A 238 -8.99 -12.81 21.23
N GLU A 239 -9.58 -11.95 20.41
CA GLU A 239 -9.11 -10.58 20.17
C GLU A 239 -9.19 -9.74 21.46
N GLN A 240 -10.28 -9.86 22.22
CA GLN A 240 -10.44 -9.22 23.54
C GLN A 240 -9.36 -9.70 24.52
N PHE A 241 -9.12 -11.01 24.59
CA PHE A 241 -8.08 -11.57 25.45
C PHE A 241 -6.69 -11.05 25.08
N ASN A 242 -6.35 -11.05 23.79
CA ASN A 242 -5.06 -10.57 23.29
C ASN A 242 -4.89 -9.05 23.52
N ALA A 243 -5.93 -8.26 23.26
CA ALA A 243 -5.92 -6.82 23.47
C ALA A 243 -5.67 -6.47 24.95
N ILE A 244 -6.39 -7.11 25.87
CA ILE A 244 -6.24 -6.83 27.31
C ILE A 244 -4.89 -7.32 27.83
N ARG A 245 -4.40 -8.47 27.38
CA ARG A 245 -3.05 -8.94 27.71
C ARG A 245 -1.98 -7.97 27.21
N LEU A 246 -2.14 -7.39 26.02
CA LEU A 246 -1.24 -6.39 25.48
C LEU A 246 -1.28 -5.09 26.29
N VAL A 247 -2.47 -4.59 26.63
CA VAL A 247 -2.65 -3.40 27.51
C VAL A 247 -1.98 -3.63 28.87
N GLN A 248 -2.18 -4.79 29.48
CA GLN A 248 -1.54 -5.15 30.76
C GLN A 248 -0.02 -5.25 30.64
N SER A 249 0.49 -5.84 29.56
CA SER A 249 1.93 -5.90 29.29
C SER A 249 2.54 -4.51 29.14
N VAL A 250 1.91 -3.63 28.36
CA VAL A 250 2.35 -2.23 28.19
C VAL A 250 2.28 -1.48 29.51
N HIS A 251 1.22 -1.69 30.31
CA HIS A 251 1.08 -1.10 31.63
C HIS A 251 2.23 -1.52 32.56
N GLN A 252 2.54 -2.83 32.62
CA GLN A 252 3.64 -3.34 33.44
C GLN A 252 4.99 -2.76 33.01
N SER A 253 5.25 -2.71 31.71
CA SER A 253 6.45 -2.11 31.14
C SER A 253 6.60 -0.62 31.52
N LEU A 254 5.55 0.18 31.36
CA LEU A 254 5.56 1.61 31.71
C LEU A 254 5.58 1.85 33.23
N ALA A 255 4.96 0.98 34.02
CA ALA A 255 5.01 1.04 35.47
C ALA A 255 6.42 0.73 35.99
N ALA A 256 7.10 -0.28 35.43
CA ALA A 256 8.49 -0.59 35.76
C ALA A 256 9.42 0.58 35.41
N LEU A 257 9.25 1.17 34.22
CA LEU A 257 9.98 2.38 33.83
C LEU A 257 9.72 3.54 34.80
N SER A 258 8.46 3.80 35.16
CA SER A 258 8.10 4.87 36.10
C SER A 258 8.69 4.65 37.49
N LYS A 259 8.81 3.41 37.96
CA LYS A 259 9.43 3.08 39.25
C LYS A 259 10.94 3.33 39.26
N VAL A 260 11.62 3.03 38.15
CA VAL A 260 13.05 3.31 37.95
C VAL A 260 13.29 4.82 37.91
N ILE A 261 12.49 5.59 37.17
CA ILE A 261 12.60 7.07 37.10
C ILE A 261 12.41 7.71 38.49
N ARG A 262 11.47 7.17 39.29
CA ARG A 262 11.22 7.62 40.68
C ARG A 262 12.28 7.15 41.69
N GLY A 263 13.22 6.29 41.28
CA GLY A 263 14.28 5.76 42.16
C GLY A 263 13.84 4.65 43.11
N THR A 264 12.68 4.03 42.88
CA THR A 264 12.12 2.99 43.76
C THR A 264 12.57 1.57 43.42
N THR A 265 13.09 1.35 42.20
CA THR A 265 13.54 0.03 41.72
C THR A 265 14.84 0.17 40.94
N LEU A 266 15.68 -0.87 40.98
CA LEU A 266 16.92 -0.94 40.20
C LEU A 266 16.62 -1.07 38.69
N LEU A 267 17.55 -0.59 37.87
CA LEU A 267 17.48 -0.66 36.41
C LEU A 267 17.69 -2.11 35.94
N SER A 268 16.75 -2.64 35.15
CA SER A 268 16.90 -3.91 34.43
C SER A 268 17.25 -3.70 32.96
N SER A 269 17.82 -4.73 32.31
CA SER A 269 18.14 -4.68 30.88
C SER A 269 16.90 -4.45 30.01
N GLU A 270 15.75 -5.02 30.40
CA GLU A 270 14.48 -4.84 29.69
C GLU A 270 13.98 -3.39 29.76
N VAL A 271 14.03 -2.78 30.95
CA VAL A 271 13.64 -1.37 31.13
C VAL A 271 14.61 -0.44 30.39
N GLN A 272 15.91 -0.78 30.33
CA GLN A 272 16.88 -0.03 29.56
C GLN A 272 16.60 -0.08 28.05
N LYS A 273 16.30 -1.26 27.49
CA LYS A 273 15.92 -1.40 26.08
C LYS A 273 14.64 -0.63 25.76
N LEU A 274 13.65 -0.70 26.65
CA LEU A 274 12.40 0.03 26.50
C LEU A 274 12.61 1.54 26.55
N ALA A 275 13.37 2.04 27.52
CA ALA A 275 13.70 3.46 27.62
C ALA A 275 14.46 3.92 26.38
N SER A 276 15.46 3.16 25.92
CA SER A 276 16.20 3.47 24.70
C SER A 276 15.29 3.56 23.47
N ALA A 277 14.36 2.63 23.29
CA ALA A 277 13.39 2.67 22.20
C ALA A 277 12.47 3.91 22.27
N LEU A 278 11.92 4.20 23.45
CA LEU A 278 11.06 5.37 23.67
C LEU A 278 11.81 6.70 23.50
N LEU A 279 13.07 6.77 23.95
CA LEU A 279 13.97 7.92 23.74
C LEU A 279 14.37 8.08 22.27
N ASN A 280 14.38 6.99 21.50
CA ASN A 280 14.53 7.05 20.05
C ASN A 280 13.18 7.30 19.34
N GLN A 281 12.09 7.45 20.09
CA GLN A 281 10.71 7.60 19.61
C GLN A 281 10.33 6.53 18.57
N LYS A 282 10.80 5.31 18.84
CA LYS A 282 10.41 4.10 18.13
C LYS A 282 9.67 3.18 19.09
N CYS A 283 8.60 2.56 18.61
CA CYS A 283 7.86 1.58 19.39
C CYS A 283 8.78 0.38 19.74
N PRO A 284 8.89 -0.03 21.01
CA PRO A 284 9.68 -1.19 21.41
C PRO A 284 9.32 -2.47 20.64
N LEU A 285 10.33 -3.24 20.22
CA LEU A 285 10.12 -4.49 19.46
C LEU A 285 9.23 -5.50 20.18
N ILE A 286 9.24 -5.51 21.52
CA ILE A 286 8.37 -6.39 22.33
C ILE A 286 6.89 -6.07 22.05
N TRP A 287 6.55 -4.79 21.91
CA TRP A 287 5.18 -4.37 21.61
C TRP A 287 4.84 -4.65 20.14
N GLN A 288 5.74 -4.30 19.21
CA GLN A 288 5.57 -4.59 17.78
C GLN A 288 5.40 -6.08 17.49
N SER A 289 6.06 -6.97 18.24
CA SER A 289 5.91 -8.43 18.08
C SER A 289 4.51 -8.95 18.45
N LYS A 290 3.73 -8.17 19.21
CA LYS A 290 2.35 -8.53 19.61
C LYS A 290 1.32 -7.87 18.71
N TRP A 291 1.58 -6.63 18.31
CA TRP A 291 0.78 -5.90 17.35
C TRP A 291 1.71 -4.99 16.55
N GLU A 292 1.73 -5.20 15.24
CA GLU A 292 2.40 -4.30 14.29
C GLU A 292 1.57 -3.02 14.16
N GLY A 293 1.86 -2.07 15.04
CA GLY A 293 1.24 -0.75 15.06
C GLY A 293 2.19 0.33 14.54
N PRO A 294 1.79 1.62 14.64
CA PRO A 294 2.60 2.76 14.21
C PRO A 294 3.99 2.78 14.87
N GLU A 295 5.00 3.26 14.13
CA GLU A 295 6.36 3.41 14.67
C GLU A 295 6.43 4.40 15.84
N ASP A 296 5.58 5.45 15.83
CA ASP A 296 5.49 6.43 16.91
C ASP A 296 4.84 5.81 18.17
N PRO A 297 5.56 5.74 19.31
CA PRO A 297 5.00 5.21 20.55
C PRO A 297 3.73 5.94 21.00
N LEU A 298 3.59 7.25 20.78
CA LEU A 298 2.41 7.98 21.23
C LEU A 298 1.18 7.60 20.41
N GLN A 299 1.33 7.45 19.10
CA GLN A 299 0.26 6.99 18.22
C GLN A 299 -0.08 5.52 18.49
N TYR A 300 0.93 4.68 18.73
CA TYR A 300 0.74 3.29 19.14
C TYR A 300 -0.12 3.18 20.41
N LEU A 301 0.18 3.95 21.46
CA LEU A 301 -0.60 3.92 22.71
C LEU A 301 -2.05 4.39 22.52
N ARG A 302 -2.28 5.43 21.70
CA ARG A 302 -3.64 5.88 21.37
C ARG A 302 -4.42 4.81 20.61
N GLY A 303 -3.82 4.24 19.57
CA GLY A 303 -4.43 3.17 18.77
C GLY A 303 -4.72 1.92 19.61
N LEU A 304 -3.80 1.52 20.49
CA LEU A 304 -3.99 0.38 21.38
C LEU A 304 -5.21 0.56 22.29
N VAL A 305 -5.32 1.70 22.97
CA VAL A 305 -6.41 1.95 23.93
C VAL A 305 -7.74 2.12 23.19
N SER A 306 -7.74 2.85 22.07
CA SER A 306 -8.94 3.03 21.24
C SER A 306 -9.49 1.69 20.75
N ARG A 307 -8.63 0.83 20.18
CA ARG A 307 -9.00 -0.52 19.75
C ARG A 307 -9.46 -1.39 20.91
N ALA A 308 -8.77 -1.35 22.06
CA ALA A 308 -9.17 -2.14 23.22
C ALA A 308 -10.57 -1.76 23.75
N LEU A 309 -10.92 -0.47 23.75
CA LEU A 309 -12.27 0.00 24.09
C LEU A 309 -13.29 -0.39 23.02
N ALA A 310 -12.93 -0.27 21.73
CA ALA A 310 -13.81 -0.68 20.65
C ALA A 310 -14.13 -2.18 20.74
N ILE A 311 -13.13 -3.04 20.95
CA ILE A 311 -13.33 -4.49 21.10
C ILE A 311 -14.28 -4.83 22.26
N GLN A 312 -14.28 -4.08 23.36
CA GLN A 312 -15.30 -4.26 24.42
C GLN A 312 -16.72 -4.03 23.89
N SER A 313 -16.94 -2.97 23.12
CA SER A 313 -18.23 -2.72 22.47
C SER A 313 -18.59 -3.80 21.44
N TRP A 314 -17.59 -4.33 20.72
CA TRP A 314 -17.82 -5.45 19.79
C TRP A 314 -18.29 -6.72 20.52
N VAL A 315 -17.73 -7.02 21.70
CA VAL A 315 -18.16 -8.16 22.52
C VAL A 315 -19.62 -8.00 22.94
N GLU A 316 -20.00 -6.83 23.48
CA GLU A 316 -21.38 -6.54 23.89
C GLU A 316 -22.37 -6.69 22.72
N LYS A 317 -22.00 -6.18 21.54
CA LYS A 317 -22.84 -6.30 20.32
C LYS A 317 -22.91 -7.73 19.79
N ALA A 318 -21.84 -8.50 19.92
CA ALA A 318 -21.77 -9.87 19.45
C ALA A 318 -22.58 -10.82 20.34
N GLU A 319 -22.60 -10.61 21.66
CA GLU A 319 -23.43 -11.36 22.60
C GLU A 319 -24.94 -11.23 22.29
N ILE A 320 -25.37 -10.04 21.84
CA ILE A 320 -26.77 -9.77 21.46
C ILE A 320 -27.05 -10.20 20.00
N GLN A 321 -26.08 -10.80 19.30
CA GLN A 321 -26.15 -11.18 17.87
C GLN A 321 -26.48 -10.01 16.93
N ALA A 322 -26.26 -8.77 17.37
CA ALA A 322 -26.56 -7.55 16.62
C ALA A 322 -25.37 -7.05 15.76
N LEU A 323 -24.19 -7.66 15.92
CA LEU A 323 -22.95 -7.21 15.29
C LEU A 323 -23.04 -7.05 13.76
N LEU A 324 -23.69 -7.99 13.07
CA LEU A 324 -23.80 -7.98 11.61
C LEU A 324 -24.81 -6.94 11.08
N SER A 325 -25.68 -6.43 11.95
CA SER A 325 -26.70 -5.42 11.59
C SER A 325 -26.15 -3.99 11.65
N ASP A 326 -25.11 -3.78 12.43
CA ASP A 326 -24.49 -2.46 12.63
C ASP A 326 -23.48 -2.12 11.51
N THR A 327 -23.16 -0.82 11.44
CA THR A 327 -22.03 -0.37 10.62
C THR A 327 -20.74 -0.55 11.41
N LEU A 328 -19.79 -1.30 10.84
CA LEU A 328 -18.52 -1.65 11.47
C LEU A 328 -17.37 -0.86 10.83
N ASP A 329 -16.34 -0.55 11.62
CA ASP A 329 -15.08 0.04 11.13
C ASP A 329 -13.96 -0.98 11.38
N LEU A 330 -13.35 -1.49 10.30
CA LEU A 330 -12.28 -2.49 10.40
C LEU A 330 -11.00 -1.93 11.04
N SER A 331 -10.87 -0.60 11.16
CA SER A 331 -9.75 0.03 11.87
C SER A 331 -9.78 -0.21 13.39
N GLU A 332 -10.85 -0.78 13.94
CA GLU A 332 -10.97 -1.09 15.37
C GLU A 332 -10.36 -2.44 15.75
N LEU A 333 -10.12 -3.32 14.77
CA LEU A 333 -9.59 -4.67 14.96
C LEU A 333 -8.06 -4.69 14.90
N PHE A 334 -7.38 -5.55 15.67
CA PHE A 334 -5.94 -5.76 15.48
C PHE A 334 -5.67 -6.66 14.28
N HIS A 335 -6.53 -7.67 14.07
CA HIS A 335 -6.42 -8.65 12.97
C HIS A 335 -7.68 -8.68 12.08
N PRO A 336 -7.90 -7.64 11.24
CA PRO A 336 -9.11 -7.53 10.40
C PRO A 336 -9.22 -8.64 9.35
N ASP A 337 -8.10 -9.16 8.85
CA ASP A 337 -8.04 -10.31 7.93
C ASP A 337 -8.63 -11.58 8.56
N THR A 338 -8.29 -11.82 9.83
CA THR A 338 -8.76 -12.96 10.61
C THR A 338 -10.26 -12.85 10.90
N PHE A 339 -10.77 -11.64 11.13
CA PHE A 339 -12.21 -11.39 11.22
C PHE A 339 -12.95 -11.72 9.92
N LEU A 340 -12.44 -11.28 8.77
CA LEU A 340 -13.03 -11.60 7.46
C LEU A 340 -13.04 -13.12 7.19
N ASN A 341 -12.00 -13.83 7.64
CA ASN A 341 -11.95 -15.29 7.59
C ASN A 341 -12.92 -15.97 8.57
N ALA A 342 -13.13 -15.42 9.77
CA ALA A 342 -14.16 -15.91 10.68
C ALA A 342 -15.56 -15.75 10.07
N LEU A 343 -15.83 -14.63 9.40
CA LEU A 343 -17.04 -14.41 8.61
C LEU A 343 -17.16 -15.42 7.46
N ARG A 344 -16.04 -15.78 6.80
CA ARG A 344 -16.01 -16.84 5.77
C ARG A 344 -16.42 -18.21 6.32
N GLN A 345 -15.96 -18.56 7.53
CA GLN A 345 -16.30 -19.83 8.16
C GLN A 345 -17.77 -19.87 8.57
N GLU A 346 -18.29 -18.78 9.14
CA GLU A 346 -19.69 -18.71 9.56
C GLU A 346 -20.65 -18.71 8.36
N THR A 347 -20.31 -17.98 7.29
CA THR A 347 -21.07 -18.00 6.03
C THR A 347 -21.09 -19.39 5.40
N ALA A 348 -19.95 -20.11 5.38
CA ALA A 348 -19.88 -21.49 4.89
C ALA A 348 -20.77 -22.45 5.71
N ARG A 349 -20.77 -22.33 7.05
CA ARG A 349 -21.64 -23.12 7.94
C ARG A 349 -23.12 -22.80 7.71
N ALA A 350 -23.47 -21.53 7.58
CA ALA A 350 -24.84 -21.10 7.30
C ALA A 350 -25.31 -21.54 5.90
N MET A 351 -24.41 -21.63 4.92
CA MET A 351 -24.69 -22.13 3.57
C MET A 351 -24.66 -23.65 3.44
N GLY A 352 -24.01 -24.36 4.35
CA GLY A 352 -23.79 -25.80 4.24
C GLY A 352 -22.82 -26.18 3.13
N CYS A 353 -21.83 -25.32 2.82
CA CYS A 353 -20.86 -25.51 1.75
C CYS A 353 -19.41 -25.54 2.28
N SER A 354 -18.47 -25.93 1.42
CA SER A 354 -17.04 -25.83 1.75
C SER A 354 -16.61 -24.37 1.84
N VAL A 355 -15.71 -24.06 2.78
CA VAL A 355 -15.08 -22.73 2.91
C VAL A 355 -14.36 -22.34 1.61
N ASP A 356 -13.82 -23.31 0.88
CA ASP A 356 -13.08 -23.11 -0.38
C ASP A 356 -13.97 -22.77 -1.57
N SER A 357 -15.27 -23.08 -1.49
CA SER A 357 -16.24 -22.73 -2.56
C SER A 357 -16.72 -21.28 -2.52
N LEU A 358 -16.18 -20.46 -1.63
CA LEU A 358 -16.57 -19.06 -1.43
C LEU A 358 -15.57 -18.07 -2.01
N LYS A 359 -16.08 -16.94 -2.51
CA LYS A 359 -15.30 -15.77 -2.94
C LYS A 359 -15.74 -14.53 -2.17
N PHE A 360 -14.78 -13.66 -1.87
CA PHE A 360 -15.01 -12.40 -1.18
C PHE A 360 -15.48 -11.34 -2.17
N VAL A 361 -16.53 -10.59 -1.83
CA VAL A 361 -17.04 -9.50 -2.65
C VAL A 361 -17.45 -8.31 -1.79
N ALA A 362 -17.29 -7.11 -2.33
CA ALA A 362 -17.84 -5.89 -1.76
C ALA A 362 -18.76 -5.20 -2.78
N SER A 363 -19.77 -4.46 -2.31
CA SER A 363 -20.67 -3.68 -3.14
C SER A 363 -21.06 -2.35 -2.51
N TRP A 364 -21.06 -1.31 -3.36
CA TRP A 364 -21.58 0.02 -3.09
C TRP A 364 -22.97 0.26 -3.71
N LYS A 365 -23.43 -0.62 -4.62
CA LYS A 365 -24.75 -0.52 -5.26
C LYS A 365 -25.91 -0.98 -4.36
N GLY A 366 -25.61 -1.53 -3.19
CA GLY A 366 -26.60 -1.97 -2.21
C GLY A 366 -26.27 -3.32 -1.58
N ARG A 367 -27.31 -3.98 -1.06
CA ARG A 367 -27.22 -5.25 -0.35
C ARG A 367 -26.79 -6.40 -1.26
N LEU A 368 -25.97 -7.32 -0.75
CA LEU A 368 -25.57 -8.53 -1.47
C LEU A 368 -26.71 -9.56 -1.37
N GLN A 369 -27.35 -9.89 -2.50
CA GLN A 369 -28.49 -10.82 -2.53
C GLN A 369 -28.06 -12.27 -2.29
N GLU A 370 -26.91 -12.67 -2.85
CA GLU A 370 -26.42 -14.05 -2.79
C GLU A 370 -25.63 -14.36 -1.50
N ALA A 371 -25.29 -13.33 -0.71
CA ALA A 371 -24.55 -13.49 0.55
C ALA A 371 -25.52 -13.72 1.71
N LYS A 372 -25.44 -14.89 2.37
CA LYS A 372 -26.26 -15.17 3.56
C LYS A 372 -25.95 -14.25 4.73
N LEU A 373 -24.66 -13.98 4.97
CA LEU A 373 -24.20 -13.01 5.96
C LEU A 373 -23.41 -11.92 5.24
N GLN A 374 -23.62 -10.69 5.69
CA GLN A 374 -22.96 -9.52 5.16
C GLN A 374 -22.75 -8.51 6.27
N ILE A 375 -21.73 -7.68 6.10
CA ILE A 375 -21.38 -6.61 7.02
C ILE A 375 -21.38 -5.29 6.28
N LYS A 376 -21.82 -4.22 6.94
CA LYS A 376 -21.69 -2.86 6.41
C LYS A 376 -20.42 -2.25 6.97
N VAL A 377 -19.42 -2.04 6.12
CA VAL A 377 -18.13 -1.49 6.53
C VAL A 377 -18.04 -0.02 6.13
N SER A 378 -17.60 0.81 7.06
CA SER A 378 -17.34 2.24 6.84
C SER A 378 -15.92 2.61 7.26
N GLY A 379 -15.51 3.83 6.93
CA GLY A 379 -14.21 4.36 7.36
C GLY A 379 -13.03 3.91 6.52
N LEU A 380 -13.27 3.38 5.32
CA LEU A 380 -12.21 3.17 4.34
C LEU A 380 -11.76 4.51 3.75
N LEU A 381 -10.45 4.63 3.55
CA LEU A 381 -9.80 5.77 2.94
C LEU A 381 -9.21 5.33 1.59
N LEU A 382 -9.19 6.24 0.60
CA LEU A 382 -8.69 5.99 -0.74
C LEU A 382 -7.61 7.01 -1.08
N GLU A 383 -6.51 6.55 -1.66
CA GLU A 383 -5.46 7.39 -2.25
C GLU A 383 -5.27 7.01 -3.72
N GLY A 384 -4.85 7.97 -4.54
CA GLY A 384 -4.58 7.77 -5.96
C GLY A 384 -5.74 8.14 -6.88
N CYS A 385 -6.98 8.00 -6.41
CA CYS A 385 -8.19 8.35 -7.16
C CYS A 385 -9.30 8.83 -6.22
N SER A 386 -10.37 9.33 -6.82
CA SER A 386 -11.63 9.67 -6.16
C SER A 386 -12.71 8.66 -6.54
N PHE A 387 -13.70 8.46 -5.67
CA PHE A 387 -14.74 7.46 -5.88
C PHE A 387 -16.12 8.00 -5.51
N ASP A 388 -17.01 8.01 -6.51
CA ASP A 388 -18.36 8.59 -6.40
C ASP A 388 -19.45 7.55 -6.10
N GLY A 389 -19.07 6.31 -5.73
CA GLY A 389 -19.99 5.20 -5.44
C GLY A 389 -20.25 4.26 -6.62
N ASN A 390 -20.07 4.74 -7.85
CA ASN A 390 -20.30 3.96 -9.07
C ASN A 390 -19.10 3.89 -10.01
N ARG A 391 -18.21 4.90 -9.99
CA ARG A 391 -17.04 4.99 -10.86
C ARG A 391 -15.89 5.63 -10.12
N LEU A 392 -14.67 5.32 -10.57
CA LEU A 392 -13.46 6.02 -10.19
C LEU A 392 -13.30 7.29 -11.04
N SER A 393 -12.78 8.34 -10.42
CA SER A 393 -12.45 9.62 -11.05
C SER A 393 -11.02 10.04 -10.73
N GLU A 394 -10.41 10.75 -11.67
CA GLU A 394 -9.03 11.24 -11.52
C GLU A 394 -8.97 12.35 -10.48
N ASN A 395 -7.90 12.34 -9.67
CA ASN A 395 -7.65 13.42 -8.73
C ASN A 395 -7.07 14.64 -9.44
N GLN A 396 -7.64 15.81 -9.12
CA GLN A 396 -7.12 17.10 -9.55
C GLN A 396 -5.99 17.57 -8.61
N HIS A 397 -5.24 18.60 -9.01
CA HIS A 397 -4.11 19.10 -8.23
C HIS A 397 -4.52 19.64 -6.84
N ASP A 398 -5.75 20.15 -6.72
CA ASP A 398 -6.33 20.67 -5.49
C ASP A 398 -6.94 19.59 -4.58
N SER A 399 -7.19 18.40 -5.13
CA SER A 399 -7.80 17.27 -4.42
C SER A 399 -6.99 16.86 -3.19
N PRO A 400 -7.66 16.40 -2.11
CA PRO A 400 -6.97 15.92 -0.92
C PRO A 400 -6.08 14.72 -1.26
N SER A 401 -5.00 14.52 -0.51
CA SER A 401 -4.14 13.34 -0.66
C SER A 401 -4.90 12.04 -0.37
N VAL A 402 -5.82 12.09 0.59
CA VAL A 402 -6.62 10.95 1.03
C VAL A 402 -8.09 11.34 1.03
N SER A 403 -8.90 10.55 0.33
CA SER A 403 -10.34 10.73 0.21
C SER A 403 -11.09 9.69 1.04
N SER A 404 -12.19 10.07 1.69
CA SER A 404 -13.04 9.11 2.41
C SER A 404 -13.94 8.37 1.43
N VAL A 405 -14.09 7.06 1.60
CA VAL A 405 -14.92 6.21 0.74
C VAL A 405 -16.29 6.00 1.36
N LEU A 406 -17.32 5.92 0.52
CA LEU A 406 -18.68 5.58 0.93
C LEU A 406 -18.72 4.20 1.61
N PRO A 407 -19.61 4.00 2.60
CA PRO A 407 -19.79 2.68 3.22
C PRO A 407 -20.14 1.61 2.19
N CYS A 408 -19.59 0.42 2.35
CA CYS A 408 -19.84 -0.72 1.46
C CYS A 408 -20.38 -1.92 2.22
N PHE A 409 -21.08 -2.79 1.49
CA PHE A 409 -21.47 -4.10 2.00
C PHE A 409 -20.41 -5.12 1.59
N MET A 410 -19.85 -5.84 2.55
CA MET A 410 -18.89 -6.92 2.31
C MET A 410 -19.51 -8.25 2.71
N GLY A 411 -19.16 -9.30 1.98
CA GLY A 411 -19.65 -10.65 2.26
C GLY A 411 -18.95 -11.71 1.42
N TRP A 412 -19.32 -12.96 1.70
CA TRP A 412 -18.84 -14.12 0.96
C TRP A 412 -19.98 -14.71 0.16
N ILE A 413 -19.76 -14.90 -1.14
CA ILE A 413 -20.72 -15.53 -2.05
C ILE A 413 -20.13 -16.81 -2.66
N PRO A 414 -20.96 -17.76 -3.11
CA PRO A 414 -20.46 -18.94 -3.81
C PRO A 414 -19.71 -18.58 -5.09
N GLN A 415 -18.64 -19.32 -5.42
CA GLN A 415 -17.80 -19.03 -6.58
C GLN A 415 -18.57 -19.03 -7.91
N GLY A 416 -19.50 -19.98 -8.07
CA GLY A 416 -20.35 -20.11 -9.27
C GLY A 416 -21.51 -19.12 -9.35
N ALA A 417 -21.68 -18.25 -8.36
CA ALA A 417 -22.78 -17.30 -8.28
C ALA A 417 -22.37 -15.92 -8.87
N TYR A 418 -23.34 -15.11 -9.28
CA TYR A 418 -23.07 -13.88 -10.03
C TYR A 418 -22.57 -12.79 -9.07
N GLY A 419 -21.37 -12.26 -9.35
CA GLY A 419 -20.82 -11.16 -8.58
C GLY A 419 -21.67 -9.89 -8.67
N PRO A 420 -21.56 -8.95 -7.71
CA PRO A 420 -22.30 -7.69 -7.75
C PRO A 420 -21.88 -6.78 -8.92
N TYR A 421 -20.71 -7.05 -9.50
CA TYR A 421 -20.13 -6.32 -10.62
C TYR A 421 -19.58 -7.28 -11.67
N SER A 422 -19.55 -6.82 -12.91
CA SER A 422 -18.89 -7.52 -14.02
C SER A 422 -17.36 -7.46 -13.83
N PRO A 423 -16.62 -8.56 -14.06
CA PRO A 423 -15.16 -8.58 -13.88
C PRO A 423 -14.42 -7.54 -14.71
N GLU A 424 -14.94 -7.22 -15.90
CA GLU A 424 -14.33 -6.25 -16.82
C GLU A 424 -14.52 -4.79 -16.37
N GLU A 425 -15.52 -4.51 -15.54
CA GLU A 425 -15.85 -3.15 -15.06
C GLU A 425 -15.18 -2.81 -13.73
N CYS A 426 -14.45 -3.75 -13.14
CA CYS A 426 -13.82 -3.59 -11.84
C CYS A 426 -12.30 -3.62 -11.92
N VAL A 427 -11.66 -2.93 -10.98
CA VAL A 427 -10.23 -3.04 -10.71
C VAL A 427 -10.04 -3.52 -9.27
N SER A 428 -9.24 -4.56 -9.09
CA SER A 428 -8.90 -5.06 -7.76
C SER A 428 -7.88 -4.15 -7.09
N LEU A 429 -8.27 -3.51 -5.99
CA LEU A 429 -7.45 -2.61 -5.19
C LEU A 429 -7.07 -3.26 -3.84
N PRO A 430 -5.80 -3.15 -3.41
CA PRO A 430 -5.39 -3.60 -2.08
C PRO A 430 -5.95 -2.70 -0.99
N VAL A 431 -6.34 -3.31 0.13
CA VAL A 431 -6.65 -2.62 1.39
C VAL A 431 -5.47 -2.79 2.33
N TYR A 432 -4.72 -1.72 2.57
CA TYR A 432 -3.60 -1.70 3.50
C TYR A 432 -4.02 -1.31 4.91
N THR A 433 -3.24 -1.74 5.91
CA THR A 433 -3.40 -1.32 7.30
C THR A 433 -3.04 0.15 7.54
N SER A 434 -2.05 0.66 6.80
CA SER A 434 -1.53 2.02 6.95
C SER A 434 -1.04 2.59 5.60
N ALA A 435 -0.75 3.89 5.58
CA ALA A 435 -0.19 4.59 4.42
C ALA A 435 1.22 4.11 4.02
N GLU A 436 1.89 3.34 4.87
CA GLU A 436 3.22 2.78 4.58
C GLU A 436 3.15 1.58 3.62
N ARG A 437 1.94 1.05 3.36
CA ARG A 437 1.68 -0.07 2.42
C ARG A 437 2.43 -1.37 2.76
N ASP A 438 2.71 -1.60 4.03
CA ASP A 438 3.48 -2.77 4.48
C ASP A 438 2.67 -4.07 4.45
N ARG A 439 1.45 -4.05 5.00
CA ARG A 439 0.58 -5.23 5.08
C ARG A 439 -0.77 -5.04 4.40
N VAL A 440 -1.10 -5.98 3.51
CA VAL A 440 -2.41 -6.08 2.86
C VAL A 440 -3.37 -6.88 3.73
N VAL A 441 -4.57 -6.36 3.95
CA VAL A 441 -5.66 -7.02 4.67
C VAL A 441 -6.47 -7.90 3.72
N THR A 442 -6.91 -7.32 2.61
CA THR A 442 -7.68 -7.98 1.55
C THR A 442 -7.63 -7.17 0.26
N ASN A 443 -8.14 -7.72 -0.82
CA ASN A 443 -8.32 -7.03 -2.09
C ASN A 443 -9.81 -6.83 -2.33
N ILE A 444 -10.18 -5.62 -2.77
CA ILE A 444 -11.56 -5.28 -3.07
C ILE A 444 -11.67 -4.87 -4.54
N ASP A 445 -12.62 -5.47 -5.23
CA ASP A 445 -12.95 -5.09 -6.61
C ASP A 445 -13.81 -3.83 -6.61
N VAL A 446 -13.26 -2.74 -7.15
CA VAL A 446 -13.89 -1.43 -7.20
C VAL A 446 -14.32 -1.09 -8.63
N PRO A 447 -15.55 -0.60 -8.86
CA PRO A 447 -16.01 -0.20 -10.19
C PRO A 447 -15.16 0.91 -10.80
N CYS A 448 -14.41 0.61 -11.86
CA CYS A 448 -13.52 1.56 -12.52
C CYS A 448 -14.22 2.37 -13.63
N GLY A 449 -15.30 1.83 -14.22
CA GLY A 449 -16.03 2.50 -15.29
C GLY A 449 -15.26 2.63 -16.62
N GLY A 450 -14.16 1.88 -16.79
CA GLY A 450 -13.25 1.90 -17.93
C GLY A 450 -11.78 2.13 -17.53
N ASP A 451 -10.87 1.85 -18.47
CA ASP A 451 -9.42 2.15 -18.39
C ASP A 451 -8.71 1.61 -17.12
N GLN A 452 -8.74 0.29 -16.93
CA GLN A 452 -8.13 -0.37 -15.76
C GLN A 452 -6.64 -0.06 -15.59
N ASP A 453 -5.91 0.01 -16.71
CA ASP A 453 -4.47 0.30 -16.73
C ASP A 453 -4.15 1.65 -16.11
N GLN A 454 -4.95 2.68 -16.39
CA GLN A 454 -4.78 3.99 -15.78
C GLN A 454 -4.86 3.95 -14.25
N TRP A 455 -5.82 3.21 -13.69
CA TRP A 455 -5.98 3.11 -12.23
C TRP A 455 -4.85 2.31 -11.56
N ILE A 456 -4.33 1.29 -12.26
CA ILE A 456 -3.15 0.55 -11.83
C ILE A 456 -1.94 1.50 -11.80
N GLN A 457 -1.74 2.31 -12.84
CA GLN A 457 -0.63 3.26 -12.93
C GLN A 457 -0.74 4.42 -11.93
N CYS A 458 -1.96 4.85 -11.57
CA CYS A 458 -2.18 5.84 -10.52
C CYS A 458 -1.76 5.36 -9.12
N GLY A 459 -1.52 4.05 -8.96
CA GLY A 459 -1.17 3.44 -7.68
C GLY A 459 -2.32 3.53 -6.68
N ALA A 460 -3.56 3.39 -7.17
CA ALA A 460 -4.77 3.47 -6.36
C ALA A 460 -4.76 2.39 -5.27
N ALA A 461 -5.05 2.78 -4.03
CA ALA A 461 -5.06 1.88 -2.90
C ALA A 461 -6.07 2.33 -1.83
N LEU A 462 -6.65 1.36 -1.14
CA LEU A 462 -7.51 1.58 0.01
C LEU A 462 -6.72 1.42 1.30
N PHE A 463 -7.12 2.16 2.33
CA PHE A 463 -6.51 2.09 3.66
C PHE A 463 -7.59 1.97 4.72
N LEU A 464 -7.27 1.23 5.77
CA LEU A 464 -7.95 1.37 7.04
C LEU A 464 -7.57 2.71 7.68
N LYS A 465 -8.48 3.32 8.43
CA LYS A 465 -8.16 4.54 9.19
C LYS A 465 -6.98 4.30 10.12
N ASN A 466 -6.05 5.25 10.11
CA ASN A 466 -5.05 5.37 11.14
C ASN A 466 -5.63 6.22 12.27
N GLN A 467 -5.86 5.62 13.44
CA GLN A 467 -6.43 6.29 14.61
C GLN A 467 -5.36 7.06 15.41
#